data_AF-A0A257WRN0-F1
#
_entry.id   AF-A0A257WRN0-F1
#
_cell.length_a   1.000
_cell.length_b   1.000
_cell.length_c   1.000
_cell.angle_alpha   90.00
_cell.angle_beta   90.00
_cell.angle_gamma   90.00
#
_symmetry.space_group_name_H-M   'P 1'
#
loop_
_entity.id
_entity.type
_entity.pdbx_description
1 polymer ?
#
loop_
_entity_poly.entity_id
_entity_poly.type
_entity_poly.pdbx_seq_one_letter_code
_entity_poly.pdbx_strand_id
1 'polypeptide(L)'
;MVKRRSLDDALTPDEQSFLETGKTAKAEPKPKSNPEATSKKENSPMARTALKVDYAQQPSVPMPPPSSVLPQFTMAGAVSLNVRIEPEISTALLRASMDRKIQRLDPFTQRDIVADALADWLKKHGYLA
;
A
#
# COMPACT_ATOMS: atom_id res chain seq x y z
N MET A 1 60.64 -9.22 -1.16
CA MET A 1 59.75 -10.38 -0.95
C MET A 1 58.97 -10.14 0.34
N VAL A 2 57.77 -9.54 0.26
CA VAL A 2 57.01 -9.10 1.45
C VAL A 2 55.92 -10.14 1.72
N LYS A 3 56.01 -10.82 2.88
CA LYS A 3 54.96 -11.73 3.36
C LYS A 3 53.72 -10.90 3.68
N ARG A 4 52.63 -11.10 2.92
CA ARG A 4 51.33 -10.51 3.20
C ARG A 4 50.77 -11.17 4.46
N ARG A 5 50.46 -10.40 5.50
CA ARG A 5 49.75 -10.89 6.69
C ARG A 5 48.31 -11.18 6.27
N SER A 6 47.88 -12.44 6.42
CA SER A 6 46.48 -12.85 6.21
C SER A 6 45.61 -12.21 7.29
N LEU A 7 44.39 -11.81 6.93
CA LEU A 7 43.40 -11.17 7.81
C LEU A 7 42.89 -12.10 8.93
N ASP A 8 43.24 -13.38 8.88
CA ASP A 8 42.81 -14.41 9.83
C ASP A 8 43.60 -14.41 11.15
N ASP A 9 44.70 -13.67 11.24
CA ASP A 9 45.61 -13.71 12.40
C ASP A 9 45.20 -12.74 13.54
N ALA A 10 44.09 -12.03 13.39
CA ALA A 10 43.64 -11.00 14.34
C ALA A 10 42.35 -11.36 15.10
N LEU A 11 41.77 -12.54 14.91
CA LEU A 11 40.54 -12.94 15.60
C LEU A 11 40.82 -13.96 16.70
N THR A 12 40.37 -13.64 17.91
CA THR A 12 40.29 -14.57 19.04
C THR A 12 39.33 -15.74 18.74
N PRO A 13 39.59 -16.97 19.25
CA PRO A 13 38.83 -18.18 18.90
C PRO A 13 37.32 -18.09 19.13
N ASP A 14 36.90 -17.32 20.14
CA ASP A 14 35.48 -17.14 20.48
C ASP A 14 34.70 -16.40 19.39
N GLU A 15 35.34 -15.51 18.63
CA GLU A 15 34.67 -14.74 17.57
C GLU A 15 34.42 -15.56 16.30
N GLN A 16 35.23 -16.60 16.06
CA GLN A 16 35.02 -17.53 14.94
C GLN A 16 33.79 -18.43 15.18
N SER A 17 33.46 -18.70 16.44
CA SER A 17 32.34 -19.55 16.86
C SER A 17 30.97 -18.92 16.53
N PHE A 18 30.87 -17.58 16.55
CA PHE A 18 29.63 -16.87 16.24
C PHE A 18 29.28 -16.90 14.75
N LEU A 19 30.28 -16.93 13.87
CA LEU A 19 30.06 -16.99 12.41
C LEU A 19 29.67 -18.40 11.93
N GLU A 20 29.89 -19.43 12.74
CA GLU A 20 29.58 -20.83 12.39
C GLU A 20 28.13 -21.26 12.75
N THR A 21 27.30 -20.35 13.28
CA THR A 21 25.89 -20.64 13.61
C THR A 21 24.95 -20.57 12.38
N GLY A 22 25.51 -20.49 11.17
CA GLY A 22 24.76 -20.44 9.90
C GLY A 22 24.88 -21.68 9.01
N LYS A 23 25.41 -22.80 9.51
CA LYS A 23 25.62 -24.01 8.68
C LYS A 23 24.33 -24.84 8.60
N THR A 24 23.67 -24.73 7.45
CA THR A 24 22.43 -25.39 7.05
C THR A 24 22.38 -26.88 7.37
N ALA A 25 21.51 -27.26 8.30
CA ALA A 25 21.12 -28.65 8.52
C ALA A 25 20.10 -29.09 7.45
N LYS A 26 20.61 -29.85 6.48
CA LYS A 26 20.03 -30.99 5.76
C LYS A 26 18.50 -31.23 5.90
N ALA A 27 17.82 -31.21 4.76
CA ALA A 27 16.44 -31.65 4.59
C ALA A 27 16.30 -33.19 4.64
N GLU A 28 15.26 -33.68 5.32
CA GLU A 28 14.54 -34.93 5.00
C GLU A 28 13.10 -34.91 5.59
N PRO A 29 12.09 -35.57 4.97
CA PRO A 29 10.65 -35.23 5.11
C PRO A 29 9.77 -36.26 5.87
N LYS A 30 8.50 -35.84 6.14
CA LYS A 30 7.25 -36.56 6.54
C LYS A 30 6.95 -36.73 8.05
N PRO A 31 5.69 -37.00 8.48
CA PRO A 31 4.35 -36.69 7.92
C PRO A 31 3.34 -36.13 8.97
N LYS A 32 2.12 -35.79 8.51
CA LYS A 32 0.95 -35.26 9.24
C LYS A 32 0.53 -36.06 10.48
N SER A 33 0.12 -35.37 11.55
CA SER A 33 -1.01 -35.82 12.39
C SER A 33 -1.74 -34.63 13.04
N ASN A 34 -3.06 -34.67 12.88
CA ASN A 34 -4.06 -33.77 13.45
C ASN A 34 -4.13 -33.95 14.99
N PRO A 35 -4.65 -32.97 15.73
CA PRO A 35 -5.65 -33.34 16.73
C PRO A 35 -6.90 -32.48 16.63
N GLU A 36 -8.02 -33.19 16.54
CA GLU A 36 -9.38 -32.67 16.66
C GLU A 36 -9.80 -32.58 18.14
N ALA A 37 -10.63 -31.57 18.42
CA ALA A 37 -11.57 -31.43 19.53
C ALA A 37 -11.09 -31.05 20.95
N THR A 38 -11.38 -29.81 21.33
CA THR A 38 -12.30 -29.60 22.47
C THR A 38 -13.24 -28.42 22.18
N SER A 39 -14.52 -28.75 22.26
CA SER A 39 -15.70 -27.90 22.16
C SER A 39 -15.70 -26.74 23.18
N LYS A 40 -15.94 -25.51 22.74
CA LYS A 40 -16.74 -24.54 23.50
C LYS A 40 -17.75 -23.85 22.60
N LYS A 41 -18.97 -24.34 22.79
CA LYS A 41 -20.26 -23.80 22.42
C LYS A 41 -20.45 -22.45 23.12
N GLU A 42 -20.59 -21.36 22.38
CA GLU A 42 -21.30 -20.18 22.86
C GLU A 42 -22.24 -19.71 21.75
N ASN A 43 -23.48 -20.19 21.85
CA ASN A 43 -24.61 -19.67 21.09
C ASN A 43 -24.91 -18.28 21.66
N SER A 44 -24.67 -17.23 20.87
CA SER A 44 -25.30 -15.93 21.09
C SER A 44 -26.44 -15.78 20.09
N PRO A 45 -27.72 -15.73 20.54
CA PRO A 45 -28.86 -15.65 19.65
C PRO A 45 -29.14 -14.18 19.35
N MET A 46 -28.43 -13.58 18.39
CA MET A 46 -28.92 -12.36 17.78
C MET A 46 -29.77 -12.72 16.58
N ALA A 47 -31.06 -12.88 16.86
CA ALA A 47 -32.14 -12.87 15.89
C ALA A 47 -31.94 -11.64 14.99
N ARG A 48 -31.58 -11.88 13.73
CA ARG A 48 -31.67 -10.86 12.69
C ARG A 48 -33.15 -10.64 12.40
N THR A 49 -33.75 -9.73 13.14
CA THR A 49 -35.04 -9.16 12.76
C THR A 49 -34.81 -8.44 11.43
N ALA A 50 -35.15 -9.10 10.33
CA ALA A 50 -35.19 -8.49 9.02
C ALA A 50 -36.29 -7.42 9.05
N LEU A 51 -35.88 -6.16 9.20
CA LEU A 51 -36.77 -5.03 8.95
C LEU A 51 -37.18 -5.09 7.47
N LYS A 52 -38.43 -5.49 7.23
CA LYS A 52 -39.12 -5.23 5.96
C LYS A 52 -39.12 -3.71 5.77
N VAL A 53 -38.33 -3.23 4.81
CA VAL A 53 -38.46 -1.87 4.31
C VAL A 53 -39.58 -1.88 3.29
N ASP A 54 -40.78 -1.53 3.75
CA ASP A 54 -41.90 -1.18 2.88
C ASP A 54 -41.49 0.07 2.07
N TYR A 55 -41.23 -0.13 0.78
CA TYR A 55 -41.07 0.97 -0.18
C TYR A 55 -42.45 1.57 -0.43
N ALA A 56 -42.82 2.56 0.38
CA ALA A 56 -43.92 3.46 0.04
C ALA A 56 -43.56 4.25 -1.23
N GLN A 57 -44.40 4.16 -2.25
CA GLN A 57 -44.33 4.92 -3.50
C GLN A 57 -44.21 6.42 -3.19
N GLN A 58 -43.12 7.03 -3.66
CA GLN A 58 -42.94 8.48 -3.60
C GLN A 58 -43.68 9.13 -4.79
N PRO A 59 -44.55 10.14 -4.59
CA PRO A 59 -45.26 10.81 -5.68
C PRO A 59 -44.30 11.63 -6.55
N SER A 60 -44.47 11.51 -7.87
CA SER A 60 -43.68 12.21 -8.88
C SER A 60 -43.96 13.73 -8.84
N VAL A 61 -42.92 14.53 -8.59
CA VAL A 61 -42.97 16.00 -8.64
C VAL A 61 -42.48 16.46 -10.03
N PRO A 62 -43.04 17.54 -10.63
CA PRO A 62 -42.77 17.91 -12.03
C PRO A 62 -41.35 18.47 -12.22
N MET A 63 -40.78 18.16 -13.38
CA MET A 63 -39.42 18.51 -13.80
C MET A 63 -39.27 19.98 -14.21
N PRO A 64 -38.21 20.71 -13.76
CA PRO A 64 -37.83 22.00 -14.34
C PRO A 64 -36.96 21.83 -15.63
N PRO A 65 -36.83 22.89 -16.47
CA PRO A 65 -36.25 22.80 -17.82
C PRO A 65 -34.74 22.47 -17.83
N PRO A 66 -34.20 21.96 -18.96
CA PRO A 66 -32.80 21.57 -19.07
C PRO A 66 -31.91 22.82 -19.14
N SER A 67 -31.41 23.28 -17.99
CA SER A 67 -30.21 24.11 -17.98
C SER A 67 -29.04 23.25 -18.45
N SER A 68 -28.29 23.75 -19.43
CA SER A 68 -27.06 23.15 -19.94
C SER A 68 -26.00 23.15 -18.84
N VAL A 69 -26.06 22.15 -17.94
CA VAL A 69 -25.03 21.89 -16.96
C VAL A 69 -23.96 21.06 -17.66
N LEU A 70 -22.84 21.69 -18.03
CA LEU A 70 -21.59 20.96 -18.27
C LEU A 70 -21.42 19.99 -17.09
N PRO A 71 -21.10 18.71 -17.30
CA PRO A 71 -20.99 17.77 -16.20
C PRO A 71 -19.88 18.25 -15.26
N GLN A 72 -20.29 18.89 -14.16
CA GLN A 72 -19.43 19.12 -13.02
C GLN A 72 -19.19 17.75 -12.42
N PHE A 73 -18.16 17.06 -12.92
CA PHE A 73 -17.64 15.83 -12.34
C PHE A 73 -16.98 16.15 -10.99
N THR A 74 -17.72 16.72 -10.04
CA THR A 74 -17.26 16.84 -8.66
C THR A 74 -17.57 15.54 -7.95
N MET A 75 -16.90 14.47 -8.38
CA MET A 75 -16.78 13.27 -7.58
C MET A 75 -15.87 13.65 -6.41
N ALA A 76 -16.47 13.94 -5.25
CA ALA A 76 -15.74 14.30 -4.05
C ALA A 76 -14.95 13.08 -3.56
N GLY A 77 -13.66 12.99 -3.93
CA GLY A 77 -12.78 11.91 -3.51
C GLY A 77 -11.55 11.75 -4.41
N ALA A 78 -10.53 11.06 -3.89
CA ALA A 78 -9.38 10.67 -4.70
C ALA A 78 -9.78 9.54 -5.66
N VAL A 79 -9.52 9.73 -6.96
CA VAL A 79 -9.74 8.71 -7.99
C VAL A 79 -8.43 7.96 -8.25
N SER A 80 -8.48 6.63 -8.28
CA SER A 80 -7.30 5.81 -8.62
C SER A 80 -7.02 5.89 -10.11
N LEU A 81 -5.78 6.21 -10.47
CA LEU A 81 -5.31 6.29 -11.85
C LEU A 81 -4.22 5.24 -12.07
N ASN A 82 -4.36 4.41 -13.12
CA ASN A 82 -3.34 3.44 -13.53
C ASN A 82 -2.69 3.92 -14.84
N VAL A 83 -1.39 4.24 -14.78
CA VAL A 83 -0.60 4.70 -15.92
C VAL A 83 0.76 4.01 -15.89
N ARG A 84 1.33 3.75 -17.06
CA ARG A 84 2.70 3.24 -17.20
C ARG A 84 3.66 4.41 -17.32
N ILE A 85 4.75 4.37 -16.58
CA ILE A 85 5.81 5.39 -16.58
C ILE A 85 7.16 4.74 -16.85
N GLU A 86 8.12 5.54 -17.29
CA GLU A 86 9.50 5.11 -17.47
C GLU A 86 10.14 4.71 -16.12
N PRO A 87 11.02 3.68 -16.08
CA PRO A 87 11.71 3.27 -14.86
C PRO A 87 12.54 4.39 -14.21
N GLU A 88 13.08 5.33 -14.99
CA GLU A 88 13.81 6.47 -14.43
C GLU A 88 12.90 7.38 -13.59
N ILE A 89 11.68 7.64 -14.09
CA ILE A 89 10.68 8.44 -13.36
C ILE A 89 10.24 7.74 -12.07
N SER A 90 10.03 6.42 -12.11
CA SER A 90 9.57 5.68 -10.93
C SER A 90 10.62 5.67 -9.81
N THR A 91 11.89 5.50 -10.16
CA THR A 91 13.00 5.54 -9.20
C THR A 91 13.23 6.95 -8.65
N ALA A 92 13.18 7.98 -9.50
CA ALA A 92 13.27 9.37 -9.08
C ALA A 92 12.11 9.78 -8.15
N LEU A 93 10.89 9.36 -8.44
CA LEU A 93 9.71 9.63 -7.62
C LEU A 93 9.82 8.98 -6.23
N LEU A 94 10.26 7.72 -6.16
CA LEU A 94 10.49 7.04 -4.89
C LEU A 94 11.56 7.77 -4.07
N ARG A 95 12.69 8.12 -4.67
CA ARG A 95 13.75 8.87 -3.99
C ARG A 95 13.25 10.22 -3.47
N ALA A 96 12.57 11.00 -4.31
CA ALA A 96 12.02 12.30 -3.94
C ALA A 96 11.04 12.18 -2.75
N SER A 97 10.20 11.14 -2.74
CA SER A 97 9.27 10.89 -1.63
C SER A 97 10.00 10.63 -0.30
N MET A 98 11.09 9.87 -0.34
CA MET A 98 11.89 9.55 0.85
C MET A 98 12.70 10.76 1.34
N ASP A 99 13.40 11.44 0.42
CA ASP A 99 14.21 12.62 0.74
C ASP A 99 13.35 13.71 1.40
N ARG A 100 12.17 14.00 0.83
CA ARG A 100 11.22 14.97 1.39
C ARG A 100 10.66 14.54 2.74
N LYS A 101 10.36 13.25 2.93
CA LYS A 101 9.90 12.72 4.21
C LYS A 101 10.95 12.90 5.31
N ILE A 102 12.22 12.66 5.00
CA ILE A 102 13.35 12.87 5.94
C ILE A 102 13.46 14.35 6.30
N GLN A 103 13.31 15.23 5.30
CA GLN A 103 13.37 16.67 5.48
C GLN A 103 12.08 17.28 6.08
N ARG A 104 11.04 16.47 6.30
CA ARG A 104 9.71 16.91 6.76
C ARG A 104 9.09 18.00 5.86
N LEU A 105 9.24 17.85 4.55
CA LEU A 105 8.68 18.74 3.54
C LEU A 105 7.44 18.11 2.91
N ASP A 106 6.32 18.83 2.91
CA ASP A 106 5.13 18.46 2.16
C ASP A 106 5.19 19.00 0.71
N PRO A 107 4.67 18.27 -0.29
CA PRO A 107 4.15 16.90 -0.23
C PRO A 107 5.30 15.86 -0.21
N PHE A 108 5.23 14.86 0.68
CA PHE A 108 6.22 13.76 0.74
C PHE A 108 5.69 12.41 0.25
N THR A 109 4.38 12.24 0.03
CA THR A 109 3.84 10.96 -0.49
C THR A 109 3.92 10.93 -2.01
N GLN A 110 4.17 9.75 -2.60
CA GLN A 110 4.21 9.62 -4.06
C GLN A 110 2.90 10.06 -4.71
N ARG A 111 1.75 9.74 -4.09
CA ARG A 111 0.43 10.15 -4.57
C ARG A 111 0.32 11.67 -4.64
N ASP A 112 0.69 12.36 -3.57
CA ASP A 112 0.50 13.81 -3.49
C ASP A 112 1.52 14.55 -4.38
N ILE A 113 2.75 14.03 -4.50
CA ILE A 113 3.74 14.54 -5.45
C ILE A 113 3.24 14.42 -6.90
N VAL A 114 2.67 13.26 -7.26
CA VAL A 114 2.09 13.04 -8.59
C VAL A 114 0.88 13.94 -8.82
N ALA A 115 0.00 14.08 -7.83
CA ALA A 115 -1.16 14.95 -7.92
C ALA A 115 -0.76 16.43 -8.14
N ASP A 116 0.23 16.92 -7.40
CA ASP A 116 0.72 18.30 -7.52
C ASP A 116 1.40 18.54 -8.88
N ALA A 117 2.28 17.62 -9.31
CA ALA A 117 2.95 17.72 -10.61
C ALA A 117 1.96 17.68 -11.79
N LEU A 118 0.95 16.80 -11.73
CA LEU A 118 -0.09 16.74 -12.76
C LEU A 118 -0.99 17.97 -12.74
N ALA A 119 -1.36 18.47 -11.56
CA ALA A 119 -2.16 19.68 -11.43
C ALA A 119 -1.43 20.89 -12.04
N ASP A 120 -0.14 21.05 -11.74
CA ASP A 120 0.69 22.11 -12.31
C ASP A 120 0.81 22.00 -13.84
N TRP A 121 1.07 20.79 -14.37
CA TRP A 121 1.12 20.57 -15.81
C TRP A 121 -0.21 20.88 -16.50
N LEU A 122 -1.34 20.45 -15.93
CA LEU A 122 -2.68 20.68 -16.48
C LEU A 122 -3.07 22.16 -16.46
N LYS A 123 -2.73 22.88 -15.38
CA LYS A 123 -2.94 24.34 -15.27
C LYS A 123 -2.15 25.10 -16.33
N LYS A 124 -0.87 24.75 -16.51
CA LYS A 124 0.00 25.39 -17.52
C LYS A 124 -0.53 25.25 -18.95
N HIS A 125 -1.29 24.19 -19.24
CA HIS A 125 -1.87 23.94 -20.56
C HIS A 125 -3.35 24.31 -20.67
N GLY A 126 -3.94 24.91 -19.64
CA GLY A 126 -5.35 25.36 -19.65
C GLY A 126 -6.38 24.23 -19.56
N TYR A 127 -5.98 23.02 -19.14
CA TYR A 127 -6.91 21.90 -18.90
C TYR A 127 -7.55 21.93 -17.51
N LEU A 128 -6.96 22.69 -16.59
CA LEU A 128 -7.45 22.88 -15.22
C LEU A 128 -7.37 24.38 -14.89
N ALA A 129 -8.49 24.94 -14.41
CA ALA A 129 -8.64 26.36 -14.09
C ALA A 129 -8.10 26.72 -12.70
#